data_AF-A0A024EM27-F1
#
_entry.id   AF-A0A024EM27-F1
#
_cell.length_a   1.000
_cell.length_b   1.000
_cell.length_c   1.000
_cell.angle_alpha   90.00
_cell.angle_beta   90.00
_cell.angle_gamma   90.00
#
_symmetry.space_group_name_H-M   'P 1'
#
loop_
_entity.id
_entity.type
_entity.pdbx_description
1 polymer ?
#
loop_
_entity_poly.entity_id
_entity_poly.type
_entity_poly.pdbx_seq_one_letter_code
_entity_poly.pdbx_strand_id
1 'polypeptide(L)'
;MGPPFFWSEPMRKLPDQTEQSSQFVREHQEEVDQLLTACVEAGRQFVGLHGTMLQAGTNAVLTRFLDSKNPVAFMVKLREFASVFAGTAVSLSYWGLVDAIGALADAVGTQWLFMSEETRLTRLQHSKEHLGESQLLVIAS
;
A
#
# COMPACT_ATOMS: atom_id res chain seq x y z
N MET A 1 -31.08 0.10 -54.54
CA MET A 1 -31.02 -0.04 -53.07
C MET A 1 -29.70 -0.71 -52.73
N GLY A 2 -28.70 0.06 -52.31
CA GLY A 2 -27.41 -0.49 -51.87
C GLY A 2 -27.47 -0.85 -50.38
N PRO A 3 -26.75 -1.88 -49.91
CA PRO A 3 -26.77 -2.28 -48.51
C PRO A 3 -26.10 -1.21 -47.63
N PRO A 4 -26.53 -1.07 -46.35
CA PRO A 4 -25.91 -0.13 -45.44
C PRO A 4 -24.52 -0.61 -45.02
N PHE A 5 -23.52 0.27 -45.18
CA PHE A 5 -22.17 0.09 -44.66
C PHE A 5 -22.22 0.11 -43.12
N PHE A 6 -22.06 -1.06 -42.50
CA PHE A 6 -21.74 -1.17 -41.07
C PHE A 6 -20.22 -1.10 -40.92
N TRP A 7 -19.69 0.02 -40.43
CA TRP A 7 -18.32 0.07 -39.94
C TRP A 7 -18.27 -0.66 -38.60
N SER A 8 -17.90 -1.94 -38.60
CA SER A 8 -17.32 -2.55 -37.42
C SER A 8 -15.87 -2.07 -37.32
N GLU A 9 -15.67 -0.89 -36.74
CA GLU A 9 -14.35 -0.54 -36.22
C GLU A 9 -13.90 -1.68 -35.31
N PRO A 10 -12.71 -2.26 -35.52
CA PRO A 10 -12.17 -3.19 -34.55
C PRO A 10 -11.99 -2.40 -33.25
N MET A 11 -12.80 -2.71 -32.23
CA MET A 11 -12.55 -2.21 -30.88
C MET A 11 -11.08 -2.47 -30.58
N ARG A 12 -10.28 -1.41 -30.44
CA ARG A 12 -8.93 -1.51 -29.89
C ARG A 12 -9.09 -2.35 -28.64
N LYS A 13 -8.50 -3.54 -28.62
CA LYS A 13 -8.37 -4.31 -27.38
C LYS A 13 -7.69 -3.37 -26.41
N LEU A 14 -8.42 -2.94 -25.38
CA LEU A 14 -7.82 -2.21 -24.29
C LEU A 14 -6.65 -3.07 -23.80
N PRO A 15 -5.45 -2.51 -23.65
CA PRO A 15 -4.31 -3.26 -23.13
C PRO A 15 -4.71 -3.93 -21.82
N ASP A 16 -4.28 -5.19 -21.67
CA ASP A 16 -4.59 -5.99 -20.47
C ASP A 16 -4.07 -5.21 -19.25
N GLN A 17 -4.99 -4.74 -18.41
CA GLN A 17 -4.66 -3.90 -17.26
C GLN A 17 -3.77 -4.66 -16.26
N THR A 18 -3.84 -5.99 -16.26
CA THR A 18 -2.94 -6.86 -15.49
C THR A 18 -1.52 -6.75 -16.00
N GLU A 19 -1.35 -6.72 -17.32
CA GLU A 19 -0.05 -6.57 -17.98
C GLU A 19 0.52 -5.17 -17.73
N GLN A 20 -0.30 -4.12 -17.82
CA GLN A 20 0.11 -2.75 -17.51
C GLN A 20 0.52 -2.58 -16.05
N SER A 21 -0.25 -3.15 -15.10
CA SER A 21 0.12 -3.16 -13.69
C SER A 21 1.43 -3.90 -13.44
N SER A 22 1.62 -5.05 -14.09
CA SER A 22 2.84 -5.85 -13.96
C SER A 22 4.03 -5.13 -14.58
N GLN A 23 3.83 -4.43 -15.69
CA GLN A 23 4.84 -3.59 -16.33
C GLN A 23 5.25 -2.44 -15.41
N PHE A 24 4.29 -1.70 -14.85
CA PHE A 24 4.56 -0.63 -13.89
C PHE A 24 5.40 -1.13 -12.71
N VAL A 25 5.01 -2.24 -12.07
CA VAL A 25 5.76 -2.81 -10.94
C VAL A 25 7.18 -3.21 -11.37
N ARG A 26 7.36 -3.78 -12.57
CA ARG A 26 8.70 -4.12 -13.08
C ARG A 26 9.56 -2.89 -13.34
N GLU A 27 8.98 -1.83 -13.89
CA GLU A 27 9.69 -0.58 -14.19
C GLU A 27 10.10 0.17 -12.91
N HIS A 28 9.30 0.06 -11.85
CA HIS A 28 9.51 0.69 -10.55
C HIS A 28 9.94 -0.30 -9.45
N GLN A 29 10.49 -1.45 -9.82
CA GLN A 29 10.73 -2.58 -8.90
C GLN A 29 11.61 -2.17 -7.70
N GLU A 30 12.69 -1.45 -7.95
CA GLU A 30 13.61 -1.00 -6.90
C GLU A 30 12.91 -0.10 -5.87
N GLU A 31 12.13 0.87 -6.34
CA GLU A 31 11.38 1.79 -5.49
C GLU A 31 10.30 1.05 -4.68
N VAL A 32 9.59 0.13 -5.33
CA VAL A 32 8.57 -0.72 -4.69
C VAL A 32 9.21 -1.58 -3.59
N ASP A 33 10.36 -2.21 -3.85
CA ASP A 33 11.05 -3.06 -2.88
C ASP A 33 11.60 -2.27 -1.69
N GLN A 34 12.12 -1.08 -1.93
CA GLN A 34 12.57 -0.17 -0.88
C GLN A 34 11.39 0.26 0.01
N LEU A 35 10.28 0.68 -0.60
CA LEU A 35 9.06 1.07 0.11
C LEU A 35 8.44 -0.09 0.89
N LEU A 36 8.42 -1.29 0.31
CA LEU A 36 7.95 -2.49 0.98
C LEU A 36 8.79 -2.79 2.23
N THR A 37 10.11 -2.72 2.10
CA THR A 37 11.04 -2.93 3.23
C THR A 37 10.82 -1.88 4.32
N ALA A 38 10.75 -0.60 3.94
CA ALA A 38 10.51 0.51 4.86
C ALA A 38 9.15 0.38 5.58
N CYS A 39 8.08 0.00 4.86
CA CYS A 39 6.77 -0.28 5.45
C CYS A 39 6.83 -1.42 6.50
N VAL A 40 7.56 -2.49 6.19
CA VAL A 40 7.72 -3.62 7.11
C VAL A 40 8.50 -3.20 8.36
N GLU A 41 9.59 -2.45 8.20
CA GLU A 41 10.39 -1.94 9.31
C GLU A 41 9.63 -0.96 10.19
N ALA A 42 8.94 0.01 9.59
CA ALA A 42 8.06 0.94 10.31
C ALA A 42 6.95 0.19 11.06
N GLY A 43 6.37 -0.85 10.45
CA GLY A 43 5.41 -1.74 11.10
C GLY A 43 5.99 -2.47 12.31
N ARG A 44 7.22 -2.97 12.21
CA ARG A 44 7.92 -3.62 13.34
C ARG A 44 8.18 -2.63 14.47
N GLN A 45 8.65 -1.43 14.14
CA GLN A 45 8.89 -0.38 15.13
C GLN A 45 7.59 0.02 15.82
N PHE A 46 6.50 0.20 15.07
CA PHE A 46 5.19 0.51 15.64
C PHE A 46 4.71 -0.57 16.62
N VAL A 47 4.79 -1.85 16.24
CA VAL A 47 4.40 -2.97 17.13
C VAL A 47 5.31 -3.03 18.35
N GLY A 48 6.61 -2.81 18.19
CA GLY A 48 7.57 -2.80 19.31
C GLY A 48 7.28 -1.69 20.33
N LEU A 49 6.91 -0.50 19.87
CA LEU A 49 6.65 0.66 20.73
C LEU A 49 5.24 0.68 21.32
N HIS A 50 4.24 0.25 20.56
CA HIS A 50 2.82 0.49 20.87
C HIS A 50 1.99 -0.78 20.94
N GLY A 51 2.58 -1.95 20.68
CA GLY A 51 1.86 -3.21 20.73
C GLY A 51 1.23 -3.51 22.09
N THR A 52 1.77 -3.00 23.20
CA THR A 52 1.18 -3.22 24.54
C THR A 52 -0.18 -2.54 24.71
N MET A 53 -0.55 -1.60 23.84
CA MET A 53 -1.88 -0.97 23.81
C MET A 53 -2.95 -1.91 23.23
N LEU A 54 -2.53 -2.96 22.51
CA LEU A 54 -3.42 -3.89 21.84
C LEU A 54 -3.86 -5.03 22.76
N GLN A 55 -4.94 -5.70 22.37
CA GLN A 55 -5.40 -6.91 23.05
C GLN A 55 -4.32 -7.99 23.07
N ALA A 56 -4.33 -8.83 24.11
CA ALA A 56 -3.38 -9.92 24.27
C ALA A 56 -3.39 -10.84 23.03
N GLY A 57 -2.20 -11.17 22.51
CA GLY A 57 -2.03 -12.01 21.33
C GLY A 57 -2.09 -11.27 19.98
N THR A 58 -2.64 -10.04 19.92
CA THR A 58 -2.68 -9.25 18.67
C THR A 58 -1.29 -8.93 18.15
N ASN A 59 -0.33 -8.59 19.02
CA ASN A 59 1.04 -8.31 18.61
C ASN A 59 1.68 -9.49 17.89
N ALA A 60 1.49 -10.70 18.39
CA ALA A 60 2.04 -11.91 17.77
C ALA A 60 1.46 -12.11 16.36
N VAL A 61 0.18 -11.82 16.15
CA VAL A 61 -0.46 -11.88 14.82
C VAL A 61 0.12 -10.82 13.88
N LEU A 62 0.23 -9.56 14.35
CA LEU A 62 0.80 -8.47 13.57
C LEU A 62 2.27 -8.73 13.19
N THR A 63 3.09 -9.19 14.14
CA THR A 63 4.49 -9.56 13.88
C THR A 63 4.60 -10.68 12.84
N ARG A 64 3.73 -11.71 12.89
CA ARG A 64 3.72 -12.78 11.88
C ARG A 64 3.49 -12.27 10.47
N PHE A 65 2.58 -11.30 10.28
CA PHE A 65 2.36 -10.70 8.96
C PHE A 65 3.61 -9.98 8.47
N LEU A 66 4.29 -9.23 9.34
CA LEU A 66 5.56 -8.56 9.03
C LEU A 66 6.71 -9.55 8.74
N ASP A 67 6.77 -10.68 9.44
CA ASP A 67 7.73 -11.77 9.20
C ASP A 67 7.51 -12.43 7.83
N SER A 68 6.24 -12.56 7.43
CA SER A 68 5.87 -13.03 6.10
C SER A 68 6.00 -11.99 4.99
N LYS A 69 6.55 -10.79 5.28
CA LYS A 69 6.63 -9.64 4.37
C LYS A 69 5.29 -9.28 3.74
N ASN A 70 4.21 -9.38 4.53
CA ASN A 70 2.85 -9.05 4.11
C ASN A 70 2.33 -7.81 4.86
N PRO A 71 2.82 -6.61 4.51
CA PRO A 71 2.40 -5.38 5.18
C PRO A 71 0.92 -5.08 4.96
N VAL A 72 0.31 -5.53 3.85
CA VAL A 72 -1.11 -5.31 3.57
C VAL A 72 -1.99 -6.05 4.57
N ALA A 73 -1.74 -7.33 4.81
CA ALA A 73 -2.46 -8.10 5.82
C ALA A 73 -2.22 -7.53 7.24
N PHE A 74 -0.99 -7.09 7.52
CA PHE A 74 -0.67 -6.35 8.75
C PHE A 74 -1.54 -5.09 8.90
N MET A 75 -1.59 -4.22 7.88
CA MET A 75 -2.37 -2.98 7.90
C MET A 75 -3.85 -3.26 8.08
N VAL A 76 -4.42 -4.21 7.33
CA VAL A 76 -5.84 -4.60 7.45
C VAL A 76 -6.13 -5.03 8.88
N LYS A 77 -5.27 -5.88 9.48
CA LYS A 77 -5.45 -6.32 10.85
C LYS A 77 -5.30 -5.19 11.87
N LEU A 78 -4.31 -4.31 11.67
CA LEU A 78 -4.05 -3.18 12.54
C LEU A 78 -5.23 -2.20 12.57
N ARG A 79 -5.90 -2.00 11.43
CA ARG A 79 -7.08 -1.11 11.30
C ARG A 79 -8.28 -1.53 12.15
N GLU A 80 -8.40 -2.81 12.49
CA GLU A 80 -9.45 -3.28 13.43
C GLU A 80 -9.33 -2.62 14.81
N PHE A 81 -8.16 -2.06 15.14
CA PHE A 81 -7.87 -1.40 16.42
C PHE A 81 -7.77 0.12 16.30
N ALA A 82 -8.33 0.72 15.23
CA ALA A 82 -8.28 2.16 15.01
C ALA A 82 -8.73 2.98 16.23
N SER A 83 -9.78 2.52 16.93
CA SER A 83 -10.31 3.19 18.12
C SER A 83 -9.35 3.21 19.31
N VAL A 84 -8.39 2.29 19.37
CA VAL A 84 -7.35 2.24 20.43
C VAL A 84 -6.34 3.38 20.25
N PHE A 85 -6.03 3.71 19.01
CA PHE A 85 -5.00 4.71 18.68
C PHE A 85 -5.60 6.08 18.36
N ALA A 86 -6.84 6.14 17.91
CA ALA A 86 -7.54 7.39 17.64
C ALA A 86 -7.59 8.28 18.88
N GLY A 87 -7.17 9.54 18.74
CA GLY A 87 -7.18 10.52 19.84
C GLY A 87 -6.06 10.33 20.88
N THR A 88 -5.13 9.41 20.65
CA THR A 88 -3.93 9.25 21.48
C THR A 88 -2.74 10.01 20.87
N ALA A 89 -1.65 10.16 21.63
CA ALA A 89 -0.42 10.77 21.13
C ALA A 89 0.21 10.00 19.95
N VAL A 90 -0.13 8.72 19.77
CA VAL A 90 0.40 7.87 18.67
C VAL A 90 -0.48 7.89 17.42
N SER A 91 -1.57 8.66 17.43
CA SER A 91 -2.55 8.69 16.34
C SER A 91 -1.92 9.08 15.00
N LEU A 92 -0.92 9.98 14.99
CA LEU A 92 -0.23 10.40 13.77
C LEU A 92 0.59 9.25 13.18
N SER A 93 1.43 8.60 14.00
CA SER A 93 2.24 7.45 13.58
C SER A 93 1.37 6.28 13.12
N TYR A 94 0.23 6.06 13.78
CA TYR A 94 -0.75 5.05 13.39
C TYR A 94 -1.35 5.32 12.00
N TRP A 95 -1.91 6.52 11.79
CA TRP A 95 -2.54 6.85 10.50
C TRP A 95 -1.50 6.94 9.38
N GLY A 96 -0.34 7.55 9.63
CA GLY A 96 0.75 7.59 8.66
C GLY A 96 1.22 6.20 8.23
N LEU A 97 1.35 5.24 9.15
CA LEU A 97 1.69 3.86 8.79
C LEU A 97 0.59 3.16 7.97
N VAL A 98 -0.68 3.34 8.37
CA VAL A 98 -1.82 2.75 7.65
C VAL A 98 -1.92 3.32 6.24
N ASP A 99 -1.80 4.64 6.09
CA ASP A 99 -1.92 5.33 4.82
C ASP A 99 -0.71 5.06 3.92
N ALA A 100 0.49 4.94 4.49
CA ALA A 100 1.69 4.52 3.76
C ALA A 100 1.52 3.16 3.10
N ILE A 101 1.09 2.16 3.87
CA ILE A 101 0.89 0.79 3.36
C ILE A 101 -0.28 0.75 2.37
N GLY A 102 -1.36 1.48 2.65
CA GLY A 102 -2.51 1.59 1.77
C GLY A 102 -2.13 2.18 0.41
N ALA A 103 -1.37 3.28 0.41
CA ALA A 103 -0.89 3.92 -0.82
C ALA A 103 0.05 3.01 -1.62
N LEU A 104 0.95 2.27 -0.96
CA LEU A 104 1.80 1.28 -1.63
C LEU A 104 0.95 0.17 -2.26
N ALA A 105 -0.03 -0.37 -1.52
CA ALA A 105 -0.92 -1.41 -2.00
C ALA A 105 -1.75 -0.95 -3.22
N ASP A 106 -2.23 0.29 -3.21
CA ASP A 106 -2.92 0.90 -4.34
C ASP A 106 -1.99 1.03 -5.56
N ALA A 107 -0.73 1.45 -5.36
CA ALA A 107 0.23 1.62 -6.46
C ALA A 107 0.57 0.30 -7.16
N VAL A 108 0.73 -0.80 -6.42
CA VAL A 108 1.21 -2.10 -6.95
C VAL A 108 0.10 -3.12 -7.20
N GLY A 109 -1.12 -2.84 -6.74
CA GLY A 109 -2.26 -3.74 -6.81
C GLY A 109 -2.78 -3.97 -8.23
N THR A 110 -3.46 -5.10 -8.42
CA THR A 110 -4.00 -5.56 -9.70
C THR A 110 -5.48 -5.19 -9.92
N GLN A 111 -6.18 -4.69 -8.90
CA GLN A 111 -7.65 -4.59 -8.90
C GLN A 111 -8.26 -3.31 -9.50
N TRP A 112 -7.48 -2.44 -10.14
CA TRP A 112 -7.98 -1.10 -10.47
C TRP A 112 -8.15 -0.90 -11.97
N LEU A 113 -9.35 -1.22 -12.47
CA LEU A 113 -9.78 -1.08 -13.87
C LEU A 113 -9.76 0.36 -14.43
N PHE A 114 -9.42 1.36 -13.60
CA PHE A 114 -9.58 2.79 -13.94
C PHE A 114 -8.39 3.67 -13.52
N MET A 115 -7.23 3.10 -13.15
CA MET A 115 -6.11 3.88 -12.63
C MET A 115 -5.01 4.09 -13.67
N SER A 116 -4.65 5.35 -13.93
CA SER A 116 -3.55 5.71 -14.84
C SER A 116 -2.18 5.44 -14.21
N GLU A 117 -1.15 5.35 -15.04
CA GLU A 117 0.26 5.28 -14.61
C GLU A 117 0.65 6.46 -13.72
N GLU A 118 0.26 7.68 -14.12
CA GLU A 118 0.46 8.90 -13.32
C GLU A 118 -0.13 8.75 -11.91
N THR A 119 -1.35 8.20 -11.81
CA THR A 119 -1.98 7.97 -10.50
C THR A 119 -1.19 6.96 -9.68
N ARG A 120 -0.62 5.91 -10.29
CA ARG A 120 0.22 4.93 -9.59
C ARG A 120 1.51 5.56 -9.06
N LEU A 121 2.16 6.43 -9.85
CA LEU A 121 3.32 7.20 -9.40
C LEU A 121 2.97 8.09 -8.21
N THR A 122 1.83 8.80 -8.28
CA THR A 122 1.33 9.59 -7.16
C THR A 122 1.12 8.72 -5.91
N ARG A 123 0.62 7.49 -6.05
CA ARG A 123 0.44 6.57 -4.93
C ARG A 123 1.76 6.08 -4.33
N LEU A 124 2.79 5.81 -5.13
CA LEU A 124 4.14 5.52 -4.60
C LEU A 124 4.68 6.72 -3.81
N GLN A 125 4.51 7.93 -4.35
CA GLN A 125 4.94 9.16 -3.69
C GLN A 125 4.20 9.39 -2.36
N HIS A 126 2.87 9.23 -2.32
CA HIS A 126 2.09 9.31 -1.09
C HIS A 126 2.56 8.27 -0.05
N SER A 127 2.91 7.06 -0.49
CA SER A 127 3.45 6.05 0.43
C SER A 127 4.72 6.54 1.13
N LYS A 128 5.65 7.16 0.39
CA LYS A 128 6.87 7.76 0.93
C LYS A 128 6.57 8.90 1.91
N GLU A 129 5.66 9.79 1.54
CA GLU A 129 5.27 10.95 2.37
C GLU A 129 4.67 10.50 3.71
N HIS A 130 3.72 9.58 3.68
CA HIS A 130 3.09 9.04 4.89
C HIS A 130 4.07 8.27 5.78
N LEU A 131 5.05 7.56 5.21
CA LEU A 131 6.14 6.97 6.00
C LEU A 131 6.97 8.05 6.71
N GLY A 132 7.30 9.14 6.03
CA GLY A 132 8.00 10.28 6.63
C GLY A 132 7.21 10.93 7.76
N GLU A 133 5.90 11.12 7.56
CA GLU A 133 4.98 11.67 8.56
C GLU A 133 4.79 10.75 9.77
N SER A 134 4.91 9.44 9.58
CA SER A 134 4.72 8.46 10.66
C SER A 134 5.77 8.58 11.77
N GLN A 135 6.95 9.13 11.46
CA GLN A 135 8.12 9.21 12.37
C GLN A 135 8.59 7.85 12.89
N LEU A 136 8.21 6.76 12.22
CA LEU A 136 8.56 5.38 12.58
C LEU A 136 9.84 4.89 11.89
N LEU A 137 10.49 5.72 11.09
CA LEU A 137 11.79 5.44 10.51
C LEU A 137 12.80 6.38 11.15
N VAL A 138 13.55 5.87 12.13
CA VAL A 138 14.79 6.54 12.54
C VAL A 138 15.81 6.16 11.46
N ILE A 139 16.06 7.08 10.53
CA ILE A 139 17.23 6.97 9.67
C ILE A 139 18.42 6.97 10.65
N ALA A 140 19.08 5.83 10.79
CA ALA A 140 20.40 5.80 11.42
C ALA A 140 21.32 6.62 10.51
N SER A 141 21.53 7.87 10.90
CA SER A 141 22.54 8.77 10.33
C SER A 141 23.94 8.19 10.54
#